data_AF-A0AAU6IJ18-F1
#
_entry.id   AF-A0AAU6IJ18-F1
#
_cell.length_a   1.000
_cell.length_b   1.000
_cell.length_c   1.000
_cell.angle_alpha   90.00
_cell.angle_beta   90.00
_cell.angle_gamma   90.00
#
_symmetry.space_group_name_H-M   'P 1'
#
loop_
_entity.id
_entity.type
_entity.pdbx_description
1 polymer ?
#
loop_
_entity_poly.entity_id
_entity_poly.type
_entity_poly.pdbx_seq_one_letter_code
_entity_poly.pdbx_strand_id
1 'polypeptide(L)' 'MADVISDNYDKLFEALAPFIEKGRKTGRVSGAGRARKAPVDGPTSEELRTWARANNYEVNDRGRVPASIHEAYRKAH' A
#
# COMPACT_ATOMS: atom_id res chain seq x y z
N MET A 1 4.08 50.53 6.72
CA MET A 1 3.31 49.93 7.82
C MET A 1 3.85 48.52 7.97
N ALA A 2 4.85 48.33 8.83
CA ALA A 2 5.52 47.05 8.98
C ALA A 2 4.53 46.04 9.56
N ASP A 3 4.51 44.86 8.96
CA ASP A 3 3.56 43.79 9.24
C ASP A 3 3.75 43.29 10.69
N VAL A 4 2.89 43.75 11.61
CA VAL A 4 2.87 43.34 13.03
C VAL A 4 2.69 41.82 13.18
N ILE A 5 2.24 41.18 12.10
CA ILE A 5 2.01 39.75 12.02
C ILE A 5 3.35 38.98 12.03
N SER A 6 4.42 39.43 11.37
CA SER A 6 5.73 38.75 11.38
C SER A 6 6.37 38.71 12.77
N ASP A 7 6.43 39.85 13.45
CA ASP A 7 7.04 39.96 14.78
C ASP A 7 6.24 39.17 15.83
N ASN A 8 4.94 39.00 15.58
CA ASN A 8 4.06 38.19 16.42
C ASN A 8 4.22 36.69 16.14
N TYR A 9 4.57 36.30 14.91
CA TYR A 9 4.90 34.92 14.59
C TYR A 9 6.14 34.44 15.35
N ASP A 10 7.20 35.24 15.37
CA ASP A 10 8.45 34.86 16.05
C ASP A 10 8.22 34.65 17.55
N LYS A 11 7.46 35.54 18.20
CA LYS A 11 7.08 35.40 19.61
C LYS A 11 6.24 34.16 19.88
N LEU A 12 5.34 33.80 18.95
CA LEU A 12 4.53 32.60 19.05
C LEU A 12 5.40 31.33 18.92
N PHE A 13 6.37 31.31 18.00
CA PHE A 13 7.29 30.19 17.85
C PHE A 13 8.20 30.03 19.07
N GLU A 14 8.71 31.13 19.62
CA GLU A 14 9.53 31.12 20.83
C GLU A 14 8.74 30.57 22.03
N ALA A 15 7.47 30.97 22.18
CA ALA A 15 6.60 30.44 23.23
C ALA A 15 6.24 28.95 23.05
N LEU A 16 6.18 28.47 21.81
CA LEU A 16 5.90 27.08 21.48
C LEU A 16 7.15 26.19 21.46
N ALA A 17 8.35 26.76 21.39
CA ALA A 17 9.62 26.05 21.35
C ALA A 17 9.78 24.96 22.43
N PRO A 18 9.50 25.20 23.73
CA PRO A 18 9.65 24.15 24.75
C PRO A 18 8.66 23.00 24.57
N PHE A 19 7.47 23.26 24.01
CA PHE A 19 6.46 22.24 23.75
C PHE A 19 6.77 21.43 22.48
N ILE A 20 7.35 22.07 21.46
CA ILE A 20 7.81 21.39 20.24
C ILE A 20 9.01 20.49 20.55
N GLU A 21 9.94 20.92 21.41
CA GLU A 21 11.11 20.13 21.82
C GLU A 21 10.72 18.85 22.57
N LYS A 22 9.73 18.93 23.47
CA LYS A 22 9.21 17.75 24.21
C LYS A 22 8.15 16.98 23.42
N GLY A 23 7.58 17.59 22.39
CA GLY A 23 6.56 17.01 21.53
C GLY A 23 7.15 16.08 20.49
N ARG A 24 6.81 14.79 20.54
CA ARG A 24 7.13 13.88 19.43
C ARG A 24 6.15 14.13 18.28
N LYS A 25 6.64 14.22 17.04
CA LYS A 25 5.79 14.29 15.85
C LYS A 25 5.01 12.99 15.68
N THR A 26 3.79 12.91 16.20
CA THR A 26 2.88 11.79 15.92
C THR A 26 2.20 12.03 14.57
N GLY A 27 2.91 11.73 13.47
CA GLY A 27 2.40 12.09 12.15
C GLY A 27 3.17 11.49 10.98
N ARG A 28 2.91 10.20 10.75
CA ARG A 28 2.59 9.54 9.47
C ARG A 28 2.83 8.06 9.77
N VAL A 29 1.77 7.27 9.93
CA VAL A 29 1.89 5.82 9.81
C VAL A 29 2.47 5.59 8.41
N SER A 30 3.77 5.35 8.34
CA SER A 30 4.44 4.99 7.11
C SER A 30 3.86 3.67 6.66
N GLY A 31 3.11 3.73 5.57
CA GLY A 31 2.54 2.56 4.95
C GLY A 31 1.23 2.16 5.61
N ALA A 32 0.14 2.47 4.91
CA ALA A 32 -0.85 1.44 4.67
C ALA A 32 -0.10 0.21 4.13
N GLY A 33 0.39 -0.65 5.03
CA GLY A 33 0.77 -2.00 4.70
C GLY A 33 -0.52 -2.65 4.25
N ARG A 34 -0.80 -2.59 2.95
CA ARG A 34 -1.94 -3.21 2.30
C ARG A 34 -2.01 -4.61 2.87
N ALA A 35 -3.00 -4.86 3.74
CA ALA A 35 -3.15 -6.12 4.42
C ALA A 35 -2.98 -7.20 3.34
N ARG A 36 -1.97 -8.07 3.50
CA ARG A 36 -1.79 -9.19 2.58
C ARG A 36 -3.09 -9.95 2.65
N LYS A 37 -3.90 -9.82 1.59
CA LYS A 37 -5.19 -10.49 1.48
C LYS A 37 -4.90 -11.95 1.79
N ALA A 38 -5.62 -12.52 2.76
CA ALA A 38 -5.47 -13.91 3.15
C ALA A 38 -5.45 -14.79 1.88
N PRO A 39 -4.67 -15.89 1.87
CA PRO A 39 -4.72 -16.84 0.76
C PRO A 39 -6.20 -17.18 0.56
N VAL A 40 -6.71 -16.85 -0.62
CA VAL A 40 -8.09 -17.21 -0.97
C VAL A 40 -8.06 -18.73 -1.08
N ASP A 41 -8.87 -19.42 -0.29
CA ASP A 41 -9.12 -20.86 -0.42
C ASP A 41 -9.60 -21.13 -1.85
N GLY A 42 -8.65 -21.51 -2.69
CA GLY A 42 -8.81 -21.65 -4.13
C GLY A 42 -7.56 -22.25 -4.73
N PRO A 43 -7.63 -22.74 -5.99
CA PRO A 43 -6.53 -23.41 -6.64
C PRO A 43 -5.24 -22.61 -6.50
N THR A 44 -4.18 -23.29 -6.09
CA THR A 44 -2.89 -22.67 -5.81
C THR A 44 -2.43 -21.96 -7.08
N SER A 45 -1.84 -20.77 -6.94
CA SER A 45 -1.34 -20.02 -8.09
C SER A 45 -0.36 -20.84 -8.96
N GLU A 46 0.27 -21.88 -8.41
CA GLU A 46 1.13 -22.83 -9.12
C GLU A 46 0.37 -23.82 -10.01
N GLU A 47 -0.76 -24.34 -9.54
CA GLU A 47 -1.63 -25.27 -10.30
C GLU A 47 -2.21 -24.55 -11.51
N LEU A 48 -2.72 -23.33 -11.29
CA LEU A 48 -3.23 -22.47 -12.35
C LEU A 48 -2.13 -22.08 -13.35
N ARG A 49 -0.90 -21.81 -12.90
CA ARG A 49 0.24 -21.54 -13.81
C ARG A 49 0.58 -22.75 -14.66
N THR A 50 0.54 -23.95 -14.10
CA THR A 50 0.89 -25.18 -14.82
C THR A 50 -0.16 -25.49 -15.88
N TRP A 51 -1.44 -25.39 -15.52
CA TRP A 51 -2.54 -25.51 -16.48
C TRP A 51 -2.49 -24.43 -17.56
N ALA A 52 -2.26 -23.17 -17.17
CA ALA A 52 -2.22 -22.06 -18.12
C ALA A 52 -1.05 -22.17 -19.11
N ARG A 53 0.14 -22.60 -18.66
CA ARG A 53 1.26 -22.92 -19.55
C ARG A 53 0.93 -24.06 -20.51
N ALA A 54 0.24 -25.10 -20.04
CA ALA A 54 -0.19 -26.21 -20.90
C ALA A 54 -1.23 -25.78 -21.96
N ASN A 55 -2.05 -24.77 -21.65
CA ASN A 55 -3.09 -24.24 -22.53
C ASN A 55 -2.64 -22.99 -23.33
N ASN A 56 -1.34 -22.66 -23.33
CA ASN A 56 -0.78 -21.46 -24.00
C ASN A 56 -1.41 -20.12 -23.58
N TYR A 57 -1.86 -19.99 -22.33
CA TYR A 57 -2.33 -18.72 -21.78
C TYR A 57 -1.16 -17.86 -21.29
N GLU A 58 -1.27 -16.55 -21.44
CA GLU A 58 -0.27 -15.58 -20.98
C GLU A 58 -0.27 -15.49 -19.45
N VAL A 59 0.76 -16.06 -18.83
CA VAL A 59 0.96 -16.02 -17.37
C VAL A 59 2.27 -15.33 -17.06
N ASN A 60 2.24 -14.40 -16.11
CA ASN A 60 3.46 -13.80 -15.60
C ASN A 60 4.25 -14.85 -14.79
N ASP A 61 5.53 -15.02 -15.12
CA ASP A 61 6.46 -15.97 -14.49
C ASP A 61 6.60 -15.78 -12.97
N ARG A 62 6.24 -14.60 -12.46
CA ARG A 62 6.26 -14.30 -11.02
C ARG A 62 4.98 -13.57 -10.58
N GLY A 63 4.41 -14.01 -9.46
CA GLY A 63 3.32 -13.32 -8.78
C GLY A 63 1.92 -13.80 -9.18
N ARG A 64 0.94 -12.88 -9.12
CA ARG A 64 -0.50 -13.17 -9.22
C ARG A 64 -0.88 -13.59 -10.64
N VAL A 65 -1.57 -14.72 -10.76
CA VAL A 65 -2.15 -15.20 -12.03
C VAL A 65 -3.33 -14.29 -12.43
N PRO A 66 -3.41 -13.84 -13.70
CA PRO A 66 -4.54 -13.09 -14.23
C PRO A 66 -5.90 -13.72 -13.91
N ALA A 67 -6.90 -12.89 -13.62
CA ALA A 67 -8.26 -13.37 -13.33
C ALA A 67 -8.88 -14.16 -14.49
N SER A 68 -8.49 -13.84 -15.73
CA SER A 68 -8.90 -14.57 -16.94
C SER A 68 -8.55 -16.06 -16.90
N ILE A 69 -7.40 -16.43 -16.32
CA ILE A 69 -6.98 -17.83 -16.18
C ILE A 69 -7.77 -18.52 -15.07
N HIS A 70 -8.05 -17.82 -13.96
CA HIS A 70 -8.91 -18.36 -12.90
C HIS A 70 -10.31 -18.71 -13.42
N GLU A 71 -10.88 -17.85 -14.28
CA GLU A 71 -12.19 -18.12 -14.90
C GLU A 71 -12.12 -19.25 -15.93
N ALA A 72 -11.08 -19.29 -16.75
CA ALA A 72 -10.91 -20.36 -17.73
C ALA A 72 -10.70 -21.73 -17.06
N TYR A 73 -9.94 -21.78 -15.96
CA TYR A 73 -9.77 -22.99 -15.16
C TYR A 73 -11.09 -23.45 -14.51
N ARG A 74 -11.88 -22.53 -13.94
CA ARG A 74 -13.22 -22.84 -13.38
C ARG A 74 -14.26 -23.23 -14.43
N LYS A 75 -14.03 -22.89 -15.71
CA LYS A 75 -14.90 -23.33 -16.82
C LYS A 75 -14.49 -24.70 -17.34
N ALA A 76 -13.20 -25.02 -17.26
CA ALA A 76 -12.65 -26.30 -17.70
C ALA A 76 -12.77 -27.41 -16.64
N HIS A 77 -13.05 -27.06 -15.38
CA HIS A 77 -13.19 -27.95 -14.23
C HIS A 77 -14.49 -27.66 -13.48
#